data_AF-A0AAD4PF85-F1
#
_entry.id   AF-A0AAD4PF85-F1
#
_cell.length_a   1.000
_cell.length_b   1.000
_cell.length_c   1.000
_cell.angle_alpha   90.00
_cell.angle_beta   90.00
_cell.angle_gamma   90.00
#
_symmetry.space_group_name_H-M   'P 1'
#
loop_
_entity.id
_entity.type
_entity.pdbx_description
1 polymer ?
#
loop_
_entity_poly.entity_id
_entity_poly.type
_entity_poly.pdbx_seq_one_letter_code
_entity_poly.pdbx_strand_id
1 'polypeptide(L)'
;MAATFTSISPHPSSSSLYHKFHPSTLAYSLNSSIESSTSCLATKNVNLSNGRRNSSTYRPLRVQNAATKQAKSPAEEDWKIKRQVLLEKKVRSVDVKEALRLQAENNFVILDVRPEAEFKEGHPAGAINVQIYRLIKEWTAWDIARRAAFAFFGIFQGTEENPEFIQSVESKLAKDAKIIVACSAGGTTRPTQNLPEGQQSRSLIAAYLLVLNGYKNVFHLDGGIYKWFKEDLPSESQE
;
A
#
# COMPACT_ATOMS: atom_id res chain seq x y z
N MET A 1 19.48 -36.54 -60.06
CA MET A 1 20.46 -35.74 -59.30
C MET A 1 19.71 -34.61 -58.60
N ALA A 2 19.48 -34.72 -57.30
CA ALA A 2 19.22 -33.58 -56.40
C ALA A 2 19.32 -34.10 -54.97
N ALA A 3 20.12 -33.42 -54.16
CA ALA A 3 20.74 -33.94 -52.96
C ALA A 3 19.86 -33.81 -51.71
N THR A 4 19.98 -34.82 -50.86
CA THR A 4 19.55 -34.91 -49.48
C THR A 4 20.29 -33.90 -48.60
N PHE A 5 19.56 -33.12 -47.79
CA PHE A 5 20.11 -32.41 -46.64
C PHE A 5 19.41 -32.89 -45.37
N THR A 6 20.08 -33.78 -44.64
CA THR A 6 19.76 -34.14 -43.25
C THR A 6 20.53 -33.19 -42.33
N SER A 7 19.81 -32.42 -41.51
CA SER A 7 20.41 -31.54 -40.51
C SER A 7 20.57 -32.29 -39.18
N ILE A 8 21.81 -32.28 -38.68
CA ILE A 8 22.31 -32.99 -37.52
C ILE A 8 22.04 -32.13 -36.27
N SER A 9 21.37 -32.71 -35.28
CA SER A 9 21.23 -32.11 -33.93
C SER A 9 22.43 -32.51 -33.05
N PRO A 10 23.07 -31.58 -32.33
CA PRO A 10 23.96 -31.93 -31.24
C PRO A 10 23.25 -31.77 -29.88
N HIS A 11 23.06 -32.88 -29.17
CA HIS A 11 22.88 -32.90 -27.73
C HIS A 11 24.24 -32.77 -27.04
N PRO A 12 24.34 -31.98 -25.96
CA PRO A 12 25.26 -32.31 -24.88
C PRO A 12 24.50 -32.61 -23.59
N SER A 13 24.67 -33.84 -23.15
CA SER A 13 24.43 -34.33 -21.79
C SER A 13 25.24 -33.52 -20.78
N SER A 14 24.59 -33.01 -19.73
CA SER A 14 25.28 -32.46 -18.56
C SER A 14 24.98 -33.32 -17.34
N SER A 15 26.06 -33.85 -16.78
CA SER A 15 26.14 -34.75 -15.64
C SER A 15 25.94 -34.02 -14.31
N SER A 16 25.32 -34.74 -13.37
CA SER A 16 25.14 -34.36 -11.98
C SER A 16 26.46 -34.27 -11.22
N LEU A 17 26.72 -33.15 -10.56
CA LEU A 17 27.72 -33.05 -9.49
C LEU A 17 27.05 -32.64 -8.18
N TYR A 18 27.05 -33.59 -7.26
CA TYR A 18 26.62 -33.47 -5.87
C TYR A 18 27.62 -32.62 -5.09
N HIS A 19 27.17 -31.52 -4.47
CA HIS A 19 27.88 -30.91 -3.34
C HIS A 19 27.19 -31.31 -2.04
N LYS A 20 27.85 -32.21 -1.29
CA LYS A 20 27.52 -32.54 0.10
C LYS A 20 27.85 -31.33 0.98
N PHE A 21 26.82 -30.69 1.54
CA PHE A 21 26.98 -29.80 2.69
C PHE A 21 26.54 -30.54 3.95
N HIS A 22 27.49 -30.72 4.86
CA HIS A 22 27.25 -31.21 6.22
C HIS A 22 26.64 -30.08 7.08
N PRO A 23 25.53 -30.32 7.79
CA PRO A 23 25.04 -29.40 8.80
C PRO A 23 25.73 -29.66 10.15
N SER A 24 26.37 -28.65 10.73
CA SER A 24 26.76 -28.67 12.14
C SER A 24 25.62 -28.13 13.00
N THR A 25 25.25 -28.95 13.97
CA THR A 25 24.26 -28.72 15.03
C THR A 25 24.82 -27.77 16.09
N LEU A 26 24.15 -26.64 16.32
CA LEU A 26 24.19 -25.96 17.62
C LEU A 26 22.76 -25.74 18.09
N ALA A 27 22.36 -26.60 19.02
CA ALA A 27 21.14 -26.48 19.78
C ALA A 27 21.31 -25.37 20.82
N TYR A 28 20.36 -24.44 20.86
CA TYR A 28 20.03 -23.71 22.08
C TYR A 28 18.53 -23.85 22.31
N SER A 29 18.20 -24.69 23.28
CA SER A 29 16.93 -24.73 23.99
C SER A 29 17.22 -24.23 25.40
N LEU A 30 16.46 -23.26 25.90
CA LEU A 30 15.52 -23.45 27.01
C LEU A 30 14.92 -22.12 27.50
N ASN A 31 13.59 -22.11 27.51
CA ASN A 31 12.65 -21.67 28.52
C ASN A 31 12.70 -20.29 29.21
N SER A 32 11.48 -19.74 29.24
CA SER A 32 10.90 -18.68 30.06
C SER A 32 11.29 -18.67 31.54
N SER A 33 11.45 -17.46 32.09
CA SER A 33 10.90 -17.11 33.42
C SER A 33 10.60 -15.61 33.46
N ILE A 34 9.37 -15.30 33.84
CA ILE A 34 8.92 -14.00 34.33
C ILE A 34 9.63 -13.74 35.66
N GLU A 35 10.21 -12.57 35.87
CA GLU A 35 10.16 -11.93 37.19
C GLU A 35 10.51 -10.43 37.14
N SER A 36 9.64 -9.68 37.80
CA SER A 36 9.73 -8.27 38.11
C SER A 36 10.96 -7.99 38.98
N SER A 37 11.77 -6.99 38.61
CA SER A 37 12.86 -6.52 39.47
C SER A 37 12.75 -5.01 39.65
N THR A 38 12.02 -4.64 40.71
CA THR A 38 12.23 -3.42 41.49
C THR A 38 13.70 -3.34 41.91
N SER A 39 14.43 -2.36 41.40
CA SER A 39 15.77 -2.05 41.90
C SER A 39 15.68 -1.14 43.13
N CYS A 40 15.86 -1.75 44.29
CA CYS A 40 16.16 -1.05 45.54
C CYS A 40 17.66 -0.68 45.55
N LEU A 41 17.97 0.60 45.41
CA LEU A 41 19.32 1.12 45.65
C LEU A 41 19.46 1.55 47.11
N ALA A 42 20.31 0.81 47.83
CA ALA A 42 20.71 1.09 49.19
C ALA A 42 21.55 2.38 49.26
N THR A 43 21.15 3.29 50.15
CA THR A 43 21.91 4.49 50.49
C THR A 43 22.92 4.18 51.60
N LYS A 44 24.21 4.33 51.31
CA LYS A 44 25.25 4.42 52.34
C LYS A 44 25.36 5.88 52.77
N ASN A 45 25.03 6.15 54.03
CA ASN A 45 25.26 7.43 54.68
C ASN A 45 26.75 7.60 55.01
N VAL A 46 27.36 8.69 54.55
CA VAL A 46 28.60 9.24 55.10
C VAL A 46 28.34 10.71 55.41
N ASN A 47 28.28 11.04 56.69
CA ASN A 47 28.25 12.41 57.17
C ASN A 47 29.67 12.97 57.15
N LEU A 48 29.90 14.08 56.44
CA LEU A 48 31.02 14.98 56.69
C LEU A 48 30.56 16.44 56.53
N SER A 49 31.03 17.25 57.47
CA SER A 49 30.56 18.58 57.85
C SER A 49 30.95 19.75 56.94
N ASN A 50 30.08 20.76 56.92
CA ASN A 50 30.29 22.21 56.71
C ASN A 50 31.33 22.68 55.67
N GLY A 51 30.81 23.18 54.54
CA GLY A 51 31.51 24.04 53.59
C GLY A 51 30.56 25.07 52.97
N ARG A 52 30.99 26.32 52.92
CA ARG A 52 30.25 27.56 52.68
C ARG A 52 30.09 27.85 51.17
N ARG A 53 28.91 28.35 50.76
CA ARG A 53 28.60 29.13 49.52
C ARG A 53 28.78 28.46 48.14
N ASN A 54 27.67 28.25 47.44
CA ASN A 54 27.28 29.02 46.24
C ASN A 54 25.90 28.54 45.74
N SER A 55 24.92 29.43 45.71
CA SER A 55 23.61 29.15 45.11
C SER A 55 23.73 29.19 43.58
N SER A 56 24.21 28.10 42.99
CA SER A 56 23.94 27.82 41.59
C SER A 56 22.61 27.08 41.52
N THR A 57 21.54 27.80 41.19
CA THR A 57 20.26 27.21 40.83
C THR A 57 20.43 26.42 39.54
N TYR A 58 20.86 25.16 39.64
CA TYR A 58 20.75 24.21 38.55
C TYR A 58 19.26 23.92 38.35
N ARG A 59 18.64 24.63 37.39
CA ARG A 59 17.37 24.21 36.82
C ARG A 59 17.62 22.90 36.08
N PRO A 60 17.00 21.77 36.46
CA PRO A 60 17.09 20.58 35.63
C PRO A 60 16.46 20.93 34.27
N LEU A 61 17.22 20.78 33.19
CA LEU A 61 16.70 20.90 31.84
C LEU A 61 15.62 19.83 31.67
N ARG A 62 14.36 20.27 31.73
CA ARG A 62 13.21 19.44 31.39
C ARG A 62 13.25 19.25 29.88
N VAL A 63 13.81 18.13 29.44
CA VAL A 63 13.73 17.70 28.04
C VAL A 63 12.26 17.43 27.72
N GLN A 64 11.58 18.42 27.16
CA GLN A 64 10.28 18.24 26.49
C GLN A 64 10.53 18.05 24.99
N ASN A 65 11.24 16.98 24.63
CA ASN A 65 11.34 16.56 23.24
C ASN A 65 10.84 15.12 23.11
N ALA A 66 9.55 14.93 23.41
CA ALA A 66 8.81 13.91 22.69
C ALA A 66 8.45 14.54 21.34
N ALA A 67 9.32 14.35 20.34
CA ALA A 67 8.98 14.66 18.96
C ALA A 67 7.80 13.75 18.57
N THR A 68 6.58 14.19 18.84
CA THR A 68 5.37 13.60 18.29
C THR A 68 5.48 13.81 16.79
N LYS A 69 5.94 12.80 16.05
CA LYS A 69 5.85 12.78 14.60
C LYS A 69 4.41 13.18 14.25
N GLN A 70 4.24 14.14 13.36
CA GLN A 70 2.91 14.49 12.84
C GLN A 70 2.21 13.20 12.39
N ALA A 71 0.91 13.10 12.67
CA ALA A 71 0.11 11.96 12.23
C ALA A 71 0.21 11.88 10.70
N LYS A 72 0.82 10.80 10.21
CA LYS A 72 0.91 10.53 8.76
C LYS A 72 -0.49 10.49 8.19
N SER A 73 -0.68 11.00 6.97
CA SER A 73 -1.96 10.80 6.28
C SER A 73 -2.18 9.29 6.11
N PRO A 74 -3.43 8.80 6.07
CA PRO A 74 -3.72 7.39 5.79
C PRO A 74 -3.09 6.88 4.49
N ALA A 75 -2.71 7.78 3.58
CA ALA A 75 -2.06 7.43 2.32
C ALA A 75 -0.51 7.47 2.39
N GLU A 76 0.10 8.08 3.39
CA GLU A 76 1.55 7.96 3.71
C GLU A 76 1.90 6.73 4.54
N GLU A 77 0.91 5.98 5.01
CA GLU A 77 1.14 4.74 5.75
C GLU A 77 1.89 3.70 4.91
N ASP A 78 2.68 2.88 5.58
CA ASP A 78 3.41 1.78 4.94
C ASP A 78 2.42 0.79 4.33
N TRP A 79 2.71 0.33 3.12
CA TRP A 79 1.90 -0.66 2.39
C TRP A 79 1.56 -1.87 3.26
N LYS A 80 2.51 -2.31 4.09
CA LYS A 80 2.33 -3.44 4.99
C LYS A 80 1.14 -3.25 5.94
N ILE A 81 0.96 -2.03 6.47
CA ILE A 81 -0.13 -1.68 7.39
C ILE A 81 -1.46 -1.68 6.63
N LYS A 82 -1.51 -0.99 5.48
CA LYS A 82 -2.71 -0.94 4.64
C LYS A 82 -3.17 -2.33 4.23
N ARG A 83 -2.24 -3.16 3.78
CA ARG A 83 -2.47 -4.55 3.41
C ARG A 83 -3.06 -5.35 4.58
N GLN A 84 -2.49 -5.21 5.77
CA GLN A 84 -2.98 -5.91 6.96
C GLN A 84 -4.45 -5.55 7.25
N VAL A 85 -4.81 -4.26 7.16
CA VAL A 85 -6.20 -3.80 7.34
C VAL A 85 -7.12 -4.33 6.24
N LEU A 86 -6.69 -4.33 4.99
CA LEU A 86 -7.46 -4.88 3.87
C LEU A 86 -7.74 -6.38 4.07
N LEU A 87 -6.76 -7.14 4.57
CA LEU A 87 -6.92 -8.55 4.88
C LEU A 87 -7.85 -8.80 6.07
N GLU A 88 -7.69 -8.02 7.15
CA GLU A 88 -8.56 -8.10 8.34
C GLU A 88 -10.02 -7.82 7.97
N LYS A 89 -10.23 -6.84 7.10
CA LYS A 89 -11.55 -6.40 6.63
C LYS A 89 -12.06 -7.24 5.46
N LYS A 90 -11.34 -8.30 5.09
CA LYS A 90 -11.71 -9.29 4.07
C LYS A 90 -12.00 -8.68 2.70
N VAL A 91 -11.27 -7.63 2.32
CA VAL A 91 -11.35 -7.06 0.96
C VAL A 91 -10.84 -8.10 -0.03
N ARG A 92 -11.76 -8.61 -0.87
CA ARG A 92 -11.48 -9.65 -1.85
C ARG A 92 -11.16 -9.03 -3.21
N SER A 93 -10.14 -9.56 -3.87
CA SER A 93 -9.90 -9.31 -5.29
C SER A 93 -10.79 -10.21 -6.15
N VAL A 94 -11.47 -9.63 -7.14
CA VAL A 94 -12.33 -10.33 -8.11
C VAL A 94 -11.74 -10.21 -9.50
N ASP A 95 -11.89 -11.26 -10.32
CA ASP A 95 -11.48 -11.23 -11.72
C ASP A 95 -12.41 -10.32 -12.55
N VAL A 96 -11.95 -9.83 -13.71
CA VAL A 96 -12.74 -8.93 -14.57
C VAL A 96 -14.05 -9.57 -15.07
N LYS A 97 -14.04 -10.87 -15.39
CA LYS A 97 -15.26 -11.59 -15.80
C LYS A 97 -16.21 -11.81 -14.63
N GLU A 98 -15.66 -12.07 -13.46
CA GLU A 98 -16.43 -12.17 -12.22
C GLU A 98 -17.05 -10.81 -11.86
N ALA A 99 -16.30 -9.72 -12.00
CA ALA A 99 -16.77 -8.37 -11.74
C ALA A 99 -17.95 -7.99 -12.64
N LEU A 100 -17.89 -8.30 -13.94
CA LEU A 100 -19.01 -8.11 -14.86
C LEU A 100 -20.24 -8.91 -14.41
N ARG A 101 -20.06 -10.18 -14.02
CA ARG A 101 -21.15 -11.02 -13.51
C ARG A 101 -21.76 -10.44 -12.23
N LEU A 102 -20.93 -9.97 -11.29
CA LEU A 102 -21.37 -9.35 -10.03
C LEU A 102 -22.12 -8.03 -10.27
N GLN A 103 -21.70 -7.26 -11.28
CA GLN A 103 -22.39 -6.05 -11.70
C GLN A 103 -23.81 -6.38 -12.20
N ALA A 104 -23.95 -7.38 -13.07
CA ALA A 104 -25.23 -7.79 -13.65
C ALA A 104 -26.17 -8.52 -12.66
N GLU A 105 -25.65 -9.48 -11.89
CA GLU A 105 -26.46 -10.37 -11.04
C GLU A 105 -26.69 -9.84 -9.63
N ASN A 106 -25.78 -9.02 -9.10
CA ASN A 106 -25.77 -8.66 -7.69
C ASN A 106 -25.73 -7.16 -7.40
N ASN A 107 -25.91 -6.33 -8.44
CA ASN A 107 -25.92 -4.86 -8.39
C ASN A 107 -24.65 -4.28 -7.75
N PHE A 108 -23.50 -4.85 -8.11
CA PHE A 108 -22.22 -4.25 -7.72
C PHE A 108 -21.93 -3.03 -8.57
N VAL A 109 -21.39 -1.99 -7.94
CA VAL A 109 -20.96 -0.77 -8.63
C VAL A 109 -19.44 -0.79 -8.78
N ILE A 110 -18.97 -0.59 -10.00
CA ILE A 110 -17.54 -0.39 -10.26
C ILE A 110 -17.20 1.08 -9.97
N LEU A 111 -16.29 1.31 -9.03
CA LEU A 111 -15.77 2.63 -8.68
C LEU A 111 -14.39 2.80 -9.33
N ASP A 112 -14.33 3.61 -10.39
CA ASP A 112 -13.08 3.97 -11.05
C ASP A 112 -12.42 5.14 -10.31
N VAL A 113 -11.22 4.90 -9.80
CA VAL A 113 -10.45 5.90 -9.02
C VAL A 113 -9.38 6.61 -9.82
N ARG A 114 -9.33 6.41 -11.14
CA ARG A 114 -8.43 7.13 -12.05
C ARG A 114 -8.85 8.61 -12.20
N PRO A 115 -7.94 9.49 -12.64
CA PRO A 115 -8.27 10.85 -13.05
C PRO A 115 -9.41 10.88 -14.06
N GLU A 116 -10.21 11.93 -14.02
CA GLU A 116 -11.38 12.11 -14.90
C GLU A 116 -11.01 11.98 -16.39
N ALA A 117 -9.84 12.45 -16.82
CA ALA A 117 -9.36 12.31 -18.19
C ALA A 117 -9.25 10.83 -18.62
N GLU A 118 -8.63 9.97 -17.79
CA GLU A 118 -8.51 8.53 -18.08
C GLU A 118 -9.90 7.84 -18.09
N PHE A 119 -10.86 8.36 -17.34
CA PHE A 119 -12.23 7.84 -17.32
C PHE A 119 -12.97 8.19 -18.61
N LYS A 120 -12.86 9.43 -19.09
CA LYS A 120 -13.50 9.89 -20.33
C LYS A 120 -13.02 9.11 -21.55
N GLU A 121 -11.71 8.82 -21.63
CA GLU A 121 -11.13 8.01 -22.71
C GLU A 121 -11.72 6.60 -22.80
N GLY A 122 -12.09 6.02 -21.66
CA GLY A 122 -12.73 4.72 -21.62
C GLY A 122 -12.82 4.15 -20.20
N HIS A 123 -13.95 3.56 -19.86
CA HIS A 123 -14.21 2.93 -18.56
C HIS A 123 -15.21 1.77 -18.68
N PRO A 124 -15.34 0.88 -17.68
CA PRO A 124 -16.37 -0.15 -17.66
C PRO A 124 -17.77 0.46 -17.72
N ALA A 125 -18.68 -0.16 -18.49
CA ALA A 125 -20.05 0.32 -18.62
C ALA A 125 -20.74 0.47 -17.25
N GLY A 126 -21.43 1.59 -17.02
CA GLY A 126 -22.09 1.90 -15.74
C GLY A 126 -21.14 2.10 -14.53
N ALA A 127 -19.84 2.29 -14.74
CA ALA A 127 -18.91 2.63 -13.66
C ALA A 127 -19.09 4.08 -13.19
N ILE A 128 -18.76 4.34 -11.93
CA ILE A 128 -18.75 5.69 -11.34
C ILE A 128 -17.31 6.14 -11.18
N ASN A 129 -16.98 7.34 -11.65
CA ASN A 129 -15.68 7.96 -11.39
C ASN A 129 -15.66 8.75 -10.07
N VAL A 130 -14.67 8.47 -9.23
CA VAL A 130 -14.24 9.33 -8.13
C VAL A 130 -12.72 9.25 -8.02
N GLN A 131 -12.02 10.28 -8.51
CA GLN A 131 -10.56 10.31 -8.51
C GLN A 131 -9.97 10.36 -7.08
N ILE A 132 -9.06 9.44 -6.78
CA ILE A 132 -8.30 9.44 -5.52
C ILE A 132 -7.12 10.41 -5.55
N TYR A 133 -6.51 10.59 -6.72
CA TYR A 133 -5.44 11.55 -6.93
C TYR A 133 -5.90 12.65 -7.88
N ARG A 134 -5.54 13.90 -7.56
CA ARG A 134 -5.78 15.09 -8.38
C ARG A 134 -4.46 15.70 -8.81
N LEU A 135 -4.45 16.43 -9.92
CA LEU A 135 -3.30 17.26 -10.25
C LEU A 135 -3.13 18.33 -9.17
N ILE A 136 -1.87 18.68 -8.86
CA ILE A 136 -1.55 19.79 -7.96
C ILE A 136 -2.13 21.08 -8.57
N LYS A 137 -3.30 21.51 -8.09
CA LYS A 137 -4.00 22.72 -8.56
C LYS A 137 -3.51 23.97 -7.85
N GLU A 138 -2.99 23.81 -6.64
CA GLU A 138 -2.67 24.92 -5.76
C GLU A 138 -1.28 25.48 -6.10
N TRP A 139 -1.20 26.81 -6.17
CA TRP A 139 0.03 27.57 -6.42
C TRP A 139 0.57 28.13 -5.10
N THR A 140 0.48 27.32 -4.04
CA THR A 140 1.08 27.65 -2.76
C THR A 140 2.61 27.55 -2.88
N ALA A 141 3.36 28.36 -2.11
CA ALA A 141 4.83 28.33 -2.15
C ALA A 141 5.40 26.92 -1.91
N TRP A 142 4.72 26.13 -1.07
CA TRP A 142 5.04 24.72 -0.83
C TRP A 142 4.81 23.83 -2.05
N ASP A 143 3.71 24.00 -2.77
CA ASP A 143 3.38 23.23 -3.97
C ASP A 143 4.29 23.59 -5.14
N ILE A 144 4.68 24.86 -5.26
CA ILE A 144 5.68 25.31 -6.23
C ILE A 144 7.03 24.65 -5.93
N ALA A 145 7.47 24.63 -4.67
CA ALA A 145 8.71 23.96 -4.27
C ALA A 145 8.64 22.45 -4.54
N ARG A 146 7.53 21.80 -4.20
CA ARG A 146 7.28 20.37 -4.45
C ARG A 146 7.29 20.06 -5.96
N ARG A 147 6.65 20.89 -6.76
CA ARG A 147 6.60 20.76 -8.23
C ARG A 147 7.96 21.00 -8.88
N ALA A 148 8.74 21.96 -8.38
CA ALA A 148 10.11 22.19 -8.82
C ALA A 148 11.01 21.00 -8.47
N ALA A 149 10.88 20.44 -7.27
CA ALA A 149 11.60 19.22 -6.89
C ALA A 149 11.22 18.03 -7.79
N PHE A 150 9.93 17.81 -8.03
CA PHE A 150 9.49 16.76 -8.96
C PHE A 150 9.99 16.97 -10.39
N ALA A 151 9.94 18.20 -10.91
CA ALA A 151 10.47 18.55 -12.22
C ALA A 151 11.98 18.30 -12.33
N PHE A 152 12.75 18.55 -11.26
CA PHE A 152 14.18 18.23 -11.20
C PHE A 152 14.44 16.72 -11.36
N PHE A 153 13.54 15.87 -10.86
CA PHE A 153 13.56 14.41 -11.07
C PHE A 153 12.82 13.95 -12.34
N GLY A 154 12.45 14.87 -13.24
CA GLY A 154 11.77 14.55 -14.50
C GLY A 154 10.27 14.25 -14.38
N ILE A 155 9.66 14.51 -13.22
CA ILE A 155 8.22 14.33 -12.98
C ILE A 155 7.52 15.68 -13.13
N PHE A 156 6.98 15.94 -14.34
CA PHE A 156 6.35 17.23 -14.65
C PHE A 156 4.86 17.30 -14.29
N GLN A 157 4.21 16.15 -14.13
CA GLN A 157 2.80 16.03 -13.73
C GLN A 157 2.68 15.41 -12.33
N GLY A 158 3.05 16.20 -11.32
CA GLY A 158 2.85 15.82 -9.92
C GLY A 158 1.36 15.66 -9.60
N THR A 159 1.02 14.56 -8.93
CA THR A 159 -0.34 14.31 -8.41
C THR A 159 -0.32 14.42 -6.89
N GLU A 160 -1.43 14.87 -6.32
CA GLU A 160 -1.69 14.98 -4.89
C GLU A 160 -2.94 14.18 -4.54
N GLU A 161 -3.04 13.75 -3.29
CA GLU A 161 -4.25 13.13 -2.76
C GLU A 161 -5.44 14.09 -2.84
N ASN A 162 -6.61 13.56 -3.22
CA ASN A 162 -7.84 14.33 -3.25
C ASN A 162 -8.50 14.33 -1.86
N PRO A 163 -8.50 15.45 -1.10
CA PRO A 163 -9.14 15.51 0.21
C PRO A 163 -10.66 15.29 0.12
N GLU A 164 -11.27 15.58 -1.03
CA GLU A 164 -12.71 15.43 -1.27
C GLU A 164 -13.10 14.01 -1.69
N PHE A 165 -12.16 13.06 -1.73
CA PHE A 165 -12.40 11.69 -2.22
C PHE A 165 -13.56 11.02 -1.47
N ILE A 166 -13.49 10.96 -0.13
CA ILE A 166 -14.51 10.27 0.67
C ILE A 166 -15.86 10.97 0.59
N GLN A 167 -15.90 12.31 0.66
CA GLN A 167 -17.14 13.08 0.54
C GLN A 167 -17.81 12.82 -0.82
N SER A 168 -17.00 12.78 -1.89
CA SER A 168 -17.48 12.49 -3.24
C SER A 168 -18.05 11.07 -3.35
N VAL A 169 -17.42 10.07 -2.71
CA VAL A 169 -17.97 8.71 -2.66
C VAL A 169 -19.27 8.67 -1.87
N GLU A 170 -19.33 9.31 -0.70
CA GLU A 170 -20.53 9.35 0.15
C GLU A 170 -21.73 9.99 -0.54
N SER A 171 -21.51 11.00 -1.38
CA SER A 171 -22.58 11.62 -2.16
C SER A 171 -23.18 10.72 -3.25
N LYS A 172 -22.43 9.72 -3.72
CA LYS A 172 -22.81 8.83 -4.83
C LYS A 172 -23.17 7.40 -4.37
N LEU A 173 -22.60 6.94 -3.26
CA LEU A 173 -22.65 5.55 -2.81
C LEU A 173 -22.88 5.44 -1.30
N ALA A 174 -23.92 4.69 -0.94
CA ALA A 174 -24.24 4.34 0.44
C ALA A 174 -23.15 3.43 1.07
N LYS A 175 -23.02 3.46 2.40
CA LYS A 175 -21.99 2.72 3.16
C LYS A 175 -22.11 1.19 3.06
N ASP A 176 -23.31 0.70 2.77
CA ASP A 176 -23.64 -0.72 2.59
C ASP A 176 -23.63 -1.14 1.11
N ALA A 177 -23.42 -0.20 0.17
CA ALA A 177 -23.31 -0.51 -1.26
C ALA A 177 -22.17 -1.51 -1.52
N LYS A 178 -22.38 -2.36 -2.53
CA LYS A 178 -21.39 -3.35 -2.97
C LYS A 178 -20.49 -2.71 -4.03
N ILE A 179 -19.24 -2.49 -3.69
CA ILE A 179 -18.32 -1.65 -4.47
C ILE A 179 -17.14 -2.50 -4.96
N ILE A 180 -16.83 -2.43 -6.25
CA ILE A 180 -15.61 -2.98 -6.84
C ILE A 180 -14.72 -1.80 -7.22
N VAL A 181 -13.61 -1.62 -6.51
CA VAL A 181 -12.69 -0.51 -6.75
C VAL A 181 -11.72 -0.87 -7.86
N ALA A 182 -11.59 0.01 -8.86
CA ALA A 182 -10.79 -0.20 -10.05
C ALA A 182 -9.82 0.97 -10.31
N CYS A 183 -8.62 0.64 -10.78
CA CYS A 183 -7.66 1.59 -11.35
C CYS A 183 -7.04 0.96 -12.62
N SER A 184 -6.06 1.60 -13.25
CA SER A 184 -5.58 1.15 -14.57
C SER A 184 -5.02 -0.29 -14.58
N ALA A 185 -3.99 -0.59 -13.77
CA ALA A 185 -3.36 -1.92 -13.77
C ALA A 185 -3.84 -2.89 -12.67
N GLY A 186 -4.56 -2.39 -11.66
CA GLY A 186 -4.83 -3.14 -10.43
C GLY A 186 -3.57 -3.37 -9.58
N GLY A 187 -3.73 -4.02 -8.43
CA GLY A 187 -2.64 -4.47 -7.56
C GLY A 187 -2.96 -5.84 -6.96
N THR A 188 -2.18 -6.28 -5.97
CA THR A 188 -2.45 -7.55 -5.29
C THR A 188 -2.15 -7.48 -3.80
N THR A 189 -3.09 -7.95 -2.98
CA THR A 189 -2.85 -8.22 -1.54
C THR A 189 -2.25 -9.60 -1.32
N ARG A 190 -2.27 -10.47 -2.35
CA ARG A 190 -1.71 -11.83 -2.27
C ARG A 190 -0.19 -11.76 -2.46
N PRO A 191 0.59 -12.43 -1.59
CA PRO A 191 2.03 -12.52 -1.75
C PRO A 191 2.37 -13.39 -2.97
N THR A 192 3.41 -13.01 -3.71
CA THR A 192 3.98 -13.80 -4.80
C THR A 192 5.48 -13.98 -4.57
N GLN A 193 6.13 -14.88 -5.32
CA GLN A 193 7.57 -15.14 -5.18
C GLN A 193 8.43 -13.86 -5.31
N ASN A 194 8.03 -12.94 -6.19
CA ASN A 194 8.74 -11.68 -6.42
C ASN A 194 8.24 -10.53 -5.54
N LEU A 195 7.03 -10.66 -4.96
CA LEU A 195 6.36 -9.62 -4.19
C LEU A 195 5.80 -10.23 -2.90
N PRO A 196 6.64 -10.42 -1.86
CA PRO A 196 6.24 -11.08 -0.63
C PRO A 196 5.16 -10.31 0.14
N GLU A 197 5.06 -9.00 -0.05
CA GLU A 197 3.99 -8.17 0.52
C GLU A 197 2.88 -7.86 -0.50
N GLY A 198 2.90 -8.48 -1.69
CA GLY A 198 2.02 -8.10 -2.79
C GLY A 198 2.41 -6.75 -3.41
N GLN A 199 1.46 -6.12 -4.10
CA GLN A 199 1.67 -4.88 -4.85
C GLN A 199 0.59 -3.86 -4.52
N GLN A 200 1.02 -2.70 -4.00
CA GLN A 200 0.14 -1.55 -3.81
C GLN A 200 -0.31 -0.98 -5.17
N SER A 201 -1.56 -0.54 -5.23
CA SER A 201 -2.14 0.16 -6.39
C SER A 201 -3.08 1.27 -5.92
N ARG A 202 -3.44 2.18 -6.83
CA ARG A 202 -4.42 3.26 -6.56
C ARG A 202 -5.76 2.69 -6.06
N SER A 203 -6.23 1.60 -6.65
CA SER A 203 -7.47 0.92 -6.25
C SER A 203 -7.38 0.31 -4.85
N LEU A 204 -6.23 -0.23 -4.45
CA LEU A 204 -6.05 -0.78 -3.10
C LEU A 204 -5.95 0.31 -2.03
N ILE A 205 -5.34 1.46 -2.35
CA ILE A 205 -5.33 2.62 -1.46
C ILE A 205 -6.75 3.17 -1.30
N ALA A 206 -7.51 3.28 -2.40
CA ALA A 206 -8.91 3.67 -2.33
C ALA A 206 -9.75 2.69 -1.51
N ALA A 207 -9.58 1.38 -1.72
CA ALA A 207 -10.26 0.35 -0.91
C ALA A 207 -9.93 0.50 0.59
N TYR A 208 -8.66 0.81 0.91
CA TYR A 208 -8.24 1.06 2.29
C TYR A 208 -8.99 2.26 2.89
N LEU A 209 -9.03 3.39 2.18
CA LEU A 209 -9.76 4.58 2.62
C LEU A 209 -11.26 4.32 2.80
N LEU A 210 -11.89 3.58 1.89
CA LEU A 210 -13.31 3.22 2.02
C LEU A 210 -13.57 2.38 3.27
N VAL A 211 -12.75 1.37 3.50
CA VAL A 211 -12.90 0.48 4.64
C VAL A 211 -12.69 1.21 5.98
N LEU A 212 -11.74 2.15 6.05
CA LEU A 212 -11.57 3.02 7.22
C LEU A 212 -12.80 3.89 7.47
N ASN A 213 -13.48 4.32 6.39
CA ASN A 213 -14.70 5.15 6.45
C ASN A 213 -15.99 4.33 6.53
N GLY A 214 -15.91 3.07 6.98
CA GLY A 214 -17.07 2.25 7.34
C GLY A 214 -17.78 1.54 6.19
N TYR A 215 -17.21 1.55 4.98
CA TYR A 215 -17.76 0.75 3.87
C TYR A 215 -17.51 -0.74 4.11
N LYS A 216 -18.59 -1.54 4.04
CA LYS A 216 -18.54 -2.97 4.43
C LYS A 216 -18.26 -3.91 3.27
N ASN A 217 -18.80 -3.60 2.09
CA ASN A 217 -18.82 -4.48 0.94
C ASN A 217 -17.85 -3.99 -0.15
N VAL A 218 -16.55 -3.93 0.20
CA VAL A 218 -15.50 -3.43 -0.69
C VAL A 218 -14.73 -4.59 -1.32
N PHE A 219 -14.61 -4.55 -2.64
CA PHE A 219 -13.90 -5.51 -3.48
C PHE A 219 -12.89 -4.76 -4.34
N HIS A 220 -11.89 -5.49 -4.82
CA HIS A 220 -10.81 -4.96 -5.66
C HIS A 220 -10.83 -5.63 -7.04
N LEU A 221 -10.73 -4.86 -8.12
CA LEU A 221 -10.66 -5.41 -9.48
C LEU A 221 -9.24 -5.91 -9.80
N ASP A 222 -9.07 -7.23 -9.92
CA ASP A 222 -7.79 -7.87 -10.24
C ASP A 222 -7.39 -7.60 -11.71
N GLY A 223 -6.16 -7.14 -11.93
CA GLY A 223 -5.66 -6.71 -13.24
C GLY A 223 -6.20 -5.35 -13.74
N GLY A 224 -7.09 -4.70 -12.99
CA GLY A 224 -7.59 -3.37 -13.27
C GLY A 224 -8.33 -3.21 -14.61
N ILE A 225 -8.47 -1.96 -15.04
CA ILE A 225 -9.15 -1.58 -16.28
C ILE A 225 -8.39 -2.05 -17.53
N TYR A 226 -7.05 -2.13 -17.49
CA TYR A 226 -6.27 -2.66 -18.61
C TYR A 226 -6.64 -4.10 -18.93
N LYS A 227 -6.83 -4.94 -17.90
CA LYS A 227 -7.29 -6.30 -18.11
C LYS A 227 -8.76 -6.35 -18.58
N TRP A 228 -9.60 -5.43 -18.11
CA TRP A 228 -10.99 -5.31 -18.57
C TRP A 228 -11.07 -5.09 -20.09
N PHE A 229 -10.28 -4.14 -20.60
CA PHE A 229 -10.21 -3.89 -22.04
C PHE A 229 -9.54 -5.02 -22.82
N LYS A 230 -8.51 -5.65 -22.25
CA LYS A 230 -7.82 -6.79 -22.90
C LYS A 230 -8.76 -7.98 -23.11
N GLU A 231 -9.74 -8.17 -22.23
CA GLU A 231 -10.74 -9.24 -22.32
C GLU A 231 -11.99 -8.81 -23.11
N ASP A 232 -11.94 -7.67 -23.82
CA ASP A 232 -13.00 -7.12 -24.67
C ASP A 232 -14.36 -7.01 -23.96
N LEU A 233 -14.34 -6.66 -22.67
CA LEU A 233 -15.55 -6.51 -21.86
C LEU A 233 -16.25 -5.16 -22.14
N PRO A 234 -17.56 -5.03 -21.89
CA PRO A 234 -18.33 -3.82 -22.19
C PRO A 234 -17.73 -2.56 -21.56
N SER A 235 -17.52 -1.53 -22.38
CA SER A 235 -16.93 -0.26 -21.98
C SER A 235 -17.69 0.92 -22.59
N GLU A 236 -17.58 2.06 -21.92
CA GLU A 236 -18.14 3.35 -22.32
C GLU A 236 -17.02 4.39 -22.38
N SER A 237 -17.18 5.40 -23.22
CA SER A 237 -16.34 6.60 -23.28
C SER A 237 -17.23 7.83 -23.27
N GLN A 238 -16.69 8.95 -22.79
CA GLN A 238 -17.38 10.24 -22.77
C GLN A 238 -16.61 11.20 -23.66
N GLU A 239 -17.26 11.69 -24.72
CA GLU A 239 -16.77 12.82 -25.55
C GLU A 239 -16.94 14.17 -24.83
#